data_AF-A0A7Z9TFI4-F1
#
_entry.id   AF-A0A7Z9TFI4-F1
#
_cell.length_a   1.000
_cell.length_b   1.000
_cell.length_c   1.000
_cell.angle_alpha   90.00
_cell.angle_beta   90.00
_cell.angle_gamma   90.00
#
_symmetry.space_group_name_H-M   'P 1'
#
loop_
_entity.id
_entity.type
_entity.pdbx_description
1 polymer ?
#
loop_
_entity_poly.entity_id
_entity_poly.type
_entity_poly.pdbx_seq_one_letter_code
_entity_poly.pdbx_strand_id
1 'polypeptide(L)'
;MKRSWIETFSESLGIIPKISDRPDWSEEFVMEGPRELYKYPDPSEWDDFTELDALAWPEKKERHYSIVPTTCFNCESACGLLAYIDKDSNEVRKFEGNP
;
A
#
# COMPACT_ATOMS: atom_id res chain seq x y z
N MET A 1 1.82 10.58 23.80
CA MET A 1 3.09 9.87 23.53
C MET A 1 4.12 10.09 24.65
N LYS A 2 4.83 9.04 25.10
CA LYS A 2 6.01 9.18 25.98
C LYS A 2 7.20 9.67 25.15
N ARG A 3 7.73 10.85 25.49
CA ARG A 3 8.84 11.47 24.74
C ARG A 3 10.16 10.77 25.03
N SER A 4 10.96 10.61 23.99
CA SER A 4 12.36 10.22 24.08
C SER A 4 13.21 11.38 24.59
N TRP A 5 14.33 11.06 25.24
CA TRP A 5 15.34 12.05 25.66
C TRP A 5 15.92 12.83 24.46
N ILE A 6 16.02 12.18 23.29
CA ILE A 6 16.47 12.80 22.03
C ILE A 6 15.50 13.91 21.62
N GLU A 7 14.21 13.62 21.62
CA GLU A 7 13.16 14.57 21.21
C GLU A 7 13.13 15.79 22.13
N THR A 8 13.26 15.57 23.44
CA THR A 8 13.31 16.64 24.44
C THR A 8 14.53 17.55 24.23
N PHE A 9 15.69 16.95 23.95
CA PHE A 9 16.91 17.69 23.68
C PHE A 9 16.86 18.47 22.36
N SER A 10 16.30 17.86 21.30
CA SER A 10 16.13 18.50 19.99
C SER A 10 15.13 19.67 20.02
N GLU A 11 14.05 19.60 20.81
CA GLU A 11 13.14 20.73 21.04
C GLU A 11 13.86 21.90 21.76
N SER A 12 14.66 21.59 22.79
CA SER A 12 15.44 22.59 23.53
C SER A 12 16.44 23.34 22.64
N LEU A 13 17.05 22.64 21.69
CA LEU A 13 17.94 23.23 20.68
C LEU A 13 17.22 23.92 19.52
N GLY A 14 15.88 23.82 19.45
CA GLY A 14 15.10 24.38 18.33
C GLY A 14 15.34 23.69 16.99
N ILE A 15 15.90 22.48 16.99
CA ILE A 15 16.14 21.68 15.78
C ILE A 15 14.82 21.17 15.21
N ILE A 16 13.86 20.88 16.08
CA ILE A 16 12.51 20.46 15.73
C ILE A 16 11.48 21.41 16.38
N PRO A 17 10.30 21.61 15.77
CA PRO A 17 9.21 22.38 16.37
C PRO A 17 8.77 21.82 17.73
N LYS A 18 8.12 22.63 18.57
CA LYS A 18 7.48 22.17 19.81
C LYS A 18 6.34 21.21 19.47
N ILE A 19 6.60 19.92 19.58
CA ILE A 19 5.64 18.83 19.49
C ILE A 19 4.90 18.69 20.83
N SER A 20 5.47 19.25 21.90
CA SER A 20 4.87 19.32 23.25
C SER A 20 3.42 19.78 23.31
N ASP A 21 3.02 20.63 22.36
CA ASP A 21 1.73 21.32 22.37
C ASP A 21 0.72 20.65 21.42
N ARG A 22 1.10 19.54 20.77
CA ARG A 22 0.21 18.81 19.85
C ARG A 22 -0.74 17.91 20.64
N PRO A 23 -2.03 17.85 20.26
CA PRO A 23 -2.95 16.87 20.80
C PRO A 23 -2.45 15.45 20.53
N ASP A 24 -2.64 14.54 21.50
CA ASP A 24 -2.16 13.16 21.43
C ASP A 24 -3.15 12.27 20.65
N TRP A 25 -3.09 12.34 19.32
CA TRP A 25 -3.98 11.58 18.43
C TRP A 25 -3.78 10.04 18.51
N SER A 26 -2.77 9.55 19.23
CA SER A 26 -2.51 8.11 19.38
C SER A 26 -3.54 7.39 20.25
N GLU A 27 -4.32 8.11 21.06
CA GLU A 27 -5.42 7.51 21.82
C GLU A 27 -6.69 7.34 20.97
N GLU A 28 -6.89 8.18 19.95
CA GLU A 28 -8.06 8.13 19.06
C GLU A 28 -7.89 7.09 17.94
N PHE A 29 -6.64 6.78 17.56
CA PHE A 29 -6.31 5.76 16.56
C PHE A 29 -5.33 4.75 17.15
N VAL A 30 -5.87 3.65 17.68
CA VAL A 30 -5.06 2.48 18.06
C VAL A 30 -4.33 2.01 16.80
N MET A 31 -3.02 2.29 16.73
CA MET A 31 -2.15 1.70 15.72
C MET A 31 -2.08 0.19 15.99
N GLU A 32 -2.89 -0.59 15.28
CA GLU A 32 -2.72 -2.03 15.22
C GLU A 32 -1.27 -2.32 14.79
N GLY A 33 -0.58 -3.17 15.56
CA GLY A 33 0.78 -3.60 15.24
C GLY A 33 0.86 -4.24 13.84
N PRO A 34 2.08 -4.50 13.33
CA PRO A 34 2.23 -5.06 11.99
C PRO A 34 1.48 -6.39 11.92
N ARG A 35 0.39 -6.41 11.14
CA ARG A 35 -0.23 -7.64 10.69
C ARG A 35 0.82 -8.43 9.88
N GLU A 36 0.64 -9.74 9.77
CA GLU A 36 1.41 -10.54 8.81
C GLU A 36 1.34 -9.85 7.44
N LEU A 37 2.47 -9.72 6.73
CA LEU A 37 2.53 -9.01 5.46
C LEU A 37 1.64 -9.73 4.43
N TYR A 38 0.37 -9.38 4.37
CA TYR A 38 -0.56 -9.86 3.37
C TYR A 38 -0.92 -8.68 2.47
N LYS A 39 -0.15 -8.54 1.40
CA LYS A 39 -0.31 -7.49 0.38
C LYS A 39 -0.76 -8.04 -0.97
N TYR A 40 -0.99 -9.35 -1.06
CA TYR A 40 -1.31 -10.00 -2.31
C TYR A 40 -2.70 -10.62 -2.23
N PRO A 41 -3.56 -10.45 -3.24
CA PRO A 41 -4.86 -11.09 -3.26
C PRO A 41 -4.73 -12.60 -3.27
N ASP A 42 -5.60 -13.27 -2.50
CA ASP A 42 -5.68 -14.73 -2.54
C ASP A 42 -6.09 -15.17 -3.95
N PRO A 43 -5.56 -16.28 -4.49
CA PRO A 43 -5.99 -16.80 -5.79
C PRO A 43 -7.51 -16.99 -5.94
N SER A 44 -8.23 -17.22 -4.84
CA SER A 44 -9.70 -17.27 -4.84
C SER A 44 -10.39 -15.93 -5.13
N GLU A 45 -9.67 -14.81 -4.99
CA GLU A 45 -10.15 -13.45 -5.23
C GLU A 45 -9.78 -12.93 -6.62
N TRP A 46 -8.96 -13.66 -7.39
CA TRP A 46 -8.40 -13.17 -8.66
C TRP A 46 -9.43 -12.92 -9.76
N ASP A 47 -10.61 -13.55 -9.72
CA ASP A 47 -11.65 -13.26 -10.70
C ASP A 47 -12.21 -11.83 -10.57
N ASP A 48 -12.22 -11.29 -9.34
CA ASP A 48 -12.79 -9.98 -9.01
C ASP A 48 -12.06 -9.32 -7.82
N PHE A 49 -10.81 -8.92 -8.05
CA PHE A 49 -10.01 -8.22 -7.06
C PHE A 49 -10.31 -6.72 -7.07
N THR A 50 -10.58 -6.16 -5.88
CA THR A 50 -10.84 -4.72 -5.72
C THR A 50 -9.61 -3.98 -5.20
N GLU A 51 -9.22 -2.91 -5.88
CA GLU A 51 -8.11 -2.03 -5.47
C GLU A 51 -8.48 -0.55 -5.68
N LEU A 52 -7.92 0.34 -4.86
CA LEU A 52 -8.05 1.78 -5.04
C LEU A 52 -7.12 2.29 -6.14
N ASP A 53 -7.66 3.11 -7.03
CA ASP A 53 -6.89 3.81 -8.07
C ASP A 53 -5.94 4.83 -7.44
N ALA A 54 -4.65 4.49 -7.42
CA ALA A 54 -3.60 5.36 -6.90
C ALA A 54 -3.50 6.71 -7.64
N LEU A 55 -3.91 6.78 -8.91
CA LEU A 55 -3.91 8.02 -9.70
C LEU A 55 -5.10 8.93 -9.36
N ALA A 56 -6.15 8.40 -8.73
CA ALA A 56 -7.34 9.14 -8.35
C ALA A 56 -7.26 9.73 -6.94
N TRP A 57 -6.08 9.76 -6.31
CA TRP A 57 -5.93 10.35 -4.99
C TRP A 57 -6.25 11.86 -5.03
N PRO A 58 -7.08 12.41 -4.12
CA PRO A 58 -7.61 11.83 -2.87
C PRO A 58 -9.03 11.24 -2.95
N GLU A 59 -9.61 11.15 -4.14
CA GLU A 59 -11.02 10.76 -4.37
C GLU A 59 -11.33 9.27 -4.05
N LYS A 60 -10.32 8.46 -3.69
CA LYS A 60 -10.43 7.04 -3.29
C LYS A 60 -11.34 6.23 -4.22
N LYS A 61 -11.06 6.28 -5.51
CA LYS A 61 -11.84 5.56 -6.52
C LYS A 61 -11.50 4.07 -6.50
N GLU A 62 -12.49 3.21 -6.28
CA GLU A 62 -12.35 1.75 -6.37
C GLU A 62 -12.33 1.28 -7.84
N ARG A 63 -11.60 0.20 -8.09
CA ARG A 63 -11.54 -0.51 -9.37
C ARG A 63 -11.56 -2.01 -9.15
N HIS A 64 -12.17 -2.69 -10.11
CA HIS A 64 -12.28 -4.14 -10.15
C HIS A 64 -11.37 -4.71 -11.23
N TYR A 65 -10.59 -5.73 -10.86
CA TYR A 65 -9.64 -6.37 -11.75
C TYR A 65 -9.87 -7.88 -11.80
N SER A 66 -9.69 -8.45 -12.98
CA SER A 66 -9.38 -9.88 -13.12
C SER A 66 -7.87 -10.03 -13.19
N ILE A 67 -7.30 -10.84 -12.30
CA ILE A 67 -5.87 -11.09 -12.17
C ILE A 67 -5.55 -12.41 -12.87
N VAL A 68 -4.70 -12.35 -13.89
CA VAL A 68 -4.39 -13.50 -14.74
C VAL A 68 -2.89 -13.80 -14.69
N PRO A 69 -2.48 -15.03 -14.31
CA PRO A 69 -1.09 -15.46 -14.39
C PRO A 69 -0.55 -15.43 -15.81
N THR A 70 0.66 -14.91 -15.95
CA THR A 70 1.37 -14.83 -17.21
C THR A 70 2.87 -14.98 -17.01
N THR A 71 3.62 -15.08 -18.11
CA THR A 71 5.06 -15.32 -18.10
C THR A 71 5.77 -14.27 -18.95
N CYS A 72 6.80 -13.65 -18.40
CA CYS A 72 7.67 -12.75 -19.14
C CYS A 72 8.57 -13.52 -20.12
N PHE A 73 8.54 -13.15 -21.39
CA PHE A 73 9.33 -13.81 -22.46
C PHE A 73 10.46 -12.93 -23.03
N ASN A 74 10.80 -11.81 -22.38
CA ASN A 74 11.79 -10.86 -22.93
C ASN A 74 13.23 -11.42 -22.98
N CYS A 75 13.65 -12.14 -21.93
CA CYS A 75 15.05 -12.63 -21.78
C CYS A 75 15.14 -14.15 -21.60
N GLU A 76 14.14 -14.91 -22.06
CA GLU A 76 14.00 -16.37 -21.87
C GLU A 76 14.06 -16.89 -20.41
N SER A 77 14.10 -16.00 -19.42
CA SER A 77 14.18 -16.35 -17.99
C SER A 77 12.85 -16.79 -17.38
N ALA A 78 11.75 -16.61 -18.13
CA ALA A 78 10.40 -17.03 -17.74
C ALA A 78 9.93 -16.51 -16.37
N CYS A 79 10.21 -15.24 -16.05
CA CYS A 79 9.73 -14.64 -14.80
C CYS A 79 8.19 -14.72 -14.73
N GLY A 80 7.67 -15.24 -13.62
CA GLY A 80 6.24 -15.25 -13.34
C GLY A 80 5.72 -13.83 -13.12
N LEU A 81 4.65 -13.47 -13.82
CA LEU A 81 3.98 -12.19 -13.70
C LEU A 81 2.48 -12.41 -13.52
N LEU A 82 1.78 -11.43 -12.95
CA LEU A 82 0.33 -11.34 -12.99
C LEU A 82 -0.09 -10.11 -13.80
N ALA A 83 -1.06 -10.30 -14.70
CA ALA A 83 -1.69 -9.24 -15.46
C ALA A 83 -2.97 -8.80 -14.74
N TYR A 84 -3.09 -7.51 -14.44
CA TYR A 84 -4.31 -6.91 -13.90
C TYR A 84 -5.13 -6.37 -15.07
N ILE A 85 -6.28 -6.99 -15.32
CA ILE A 85 -7.21 -6.63 -16.40
C ILE A 85 -8.37 -5.89 -15.77
N ASP A 86 -8.58 -4.63 -16.16
CA ASP A 86 -9.69 -3.81 -15.65
C ASP A 86 -11.02 -4.40 -16.15
N LYS A 87 -11.95 -4.71 -15.24
CA LYS A 87 -13.21 -5.39 -15.60
C LYS A 87 -14.18 -4.48 -16.35
N ASP A 88 -14.04 -3.15 -16.23
CA ASP A 88 -14.88 -2.19 -16.94
C ASP A 88 -14.41 -2.03 -18.40
N SER A 89 -13.10 -1.91 -18.63
CA SER A 89 -12.55 -1.69 -19.98
C SER A 89 -12.09 -2.96 -20.70
N ASN A 90 -11.89 -4.08 -19.99
CA ASN A 90 -11.22 -5.28 -20.47
C ASN A 90 -9.78 -5.05 -20.99
N GLU A 91 -9.13 -3.96 -20.57
CA GLU A 91 -7.75 -3.67 -20.94
C GLU A 91 -6.78 -4.05 -19.83
N VAL A 92 -5.57 -4.46 -20.24
CA VAL A 92 -4.47 -4.69 -19.30
C VAL A 92 -4.02 -3.34 -18.74
N ARG A 93 -4.09 -3.19 -17.42
CA ARG A 93 -3.76 -1.96 -16.70
C ARG A 93 -2.35 -1.93 -16.15
N LYS A 94 -1.90 -3.06 -15.60
CA LYS A 94 -0.56 -3.23 -15.02
C LYS A 94 -0.12 -4.69 -15.02
N PHE A 95 1.18 -4.90 -14.90
CA PHE A 95 1.79 -6.18 -14.60
C PHE A 95 2.55 -6.10 -13.28
N GLU A 96 2.41 -7.11 -12.43
CA GLU A 96 3.19 -7.26 -11.21
C GLU A 96 3.91 -8.62 -11.21
N GLY A 97 4.94 -8.76 -10.37
CA GLY A 97 5.56 -10.07 -10.15
C GLY A 97 4.56 -11.04 -9.53
N ASN A 98 4.57 -12.29 -9.98
CA ASN A 98 3.83 -13.36 -9.31
C ASN A 98 4.65 -13.78 -8.07
N PRO A 99 4.16 -13.55 -6.84
CA PRO A 99 4.88 -13.77 -5.59
C PRO A 99 5.17 -15.24 -5.28
#